data_AF-A0A2G6H9T1-F1
#
_entry.id   AF-A0A2G6H9T1-F1
#
_cell.length_a   1.000
_cell.length_b   1.000
_cell.length_c   1.000
_cell.angle_alpha   90.00
_cell.angle_beta   90.00
_cell.angle_gamma   90.00
#
_symmetry.space_group_name_H-M   'P 1'
#
loop_
_entity.id
_entity.type
_entity.pdbx_description
1 polymer ?
#
loop_
_entity_poly.entity_id
_entity_poly.type
_entity_poly.pdbx_seq_one_letter_code
_entity_poly.pdbx_strand_id
1 'polypeptide(L)'
;MPSLYWLSLLLFLIFLKRLMLFTFISVIFFTSKMAFNTEIIAILSSGISFKRMLLPYAISGFIIGLISFILTNFVIPNTNKDYFEFNEKYLASERKVRNRNIHMQINPGEHVYVESFDLKNNKARFFSLEKFDDQMNLTHKLTANFATYDTINHSWKLIKWIDKDIKKDTEIISKGESLDTTINLKPFDFSIRQDDLVTMDWWEIRKFIEKEKLKGSNNITAYEVEKHKRIAFPFANIILALIGVAISSRKVRGGIGMHLGIGISLTFGYILFMRVSTVFSTYANFDPLIAAWIPNILFAFITIYLIYKAPK
;
A
#
# COMPACT_ATOMS: atom_id res chain seq x y z
N MET A 1 -16.48 -26.83 -5.88
CA MET A 1 -16.94 -26.13 -4.66
C MET A 1 -15.97 -25.08 -4.11
N PRO A 2 -14.62 -25.25 -4.13
CA PRO A 2 -13.70 -24.22 -3.62
C PRO A 2 -13.77 -22.88 -4.37
N SER A 3 -14.08 -22.89 -5.66
CA SER A 3 -14.13 -21.68 -6.50
C SER A 3 -15.18 -20.66 -6.05
N LEU A 4 -16.32 -21.11 -5.53
CA LEU A 4 -17.38 -20.22 -5.02
C LEU A 4 -17.02 -19.58 -3.67
N TYR A 5 -16.34 -20.32 -2.80
CA TYR A 5 -15.83 -19.79 -1.53
C TYR A 5 -14.80 -18.68 -1.76
N TRP A 6 -13.86 -18.91 -2.68
CA TRP A 6 -12.86 -17.89 -3.01
C TRP A 6 -13.46 -16.68 -3.73
N LEU A 7 -14.46 -16.89 -4.59
CA LEU A 7 -15.19 -15.79 -5.22
C LEU A 7 -15.94 -14.94 -4.18
N SER A 8 -16.62 -15.58 -3.22
CA SER A 8 -17.35 -14.87 -2.16
C SER A 8 -16.40 -14.12 -1.23
N LEU A 9 -15.25 -14.72 -0.90
CA LEU A 9 -14.20 -14.09 -0.12
C LEU A 9 -13.60 -12.87 -0.84
N LEU A 10 -13.33 -12.99 -2.14
CA LEU A 10 -12.77 -11.92 -2.95
C LEU A 10 -13.75 -10.75 -3.11
N LEU A 11 -15.03 -11.04 -3.33
CA LEU A 11 -16.10 -10.05 -3.33
C LEU A 11 -16.23 -9.36 -1.96
N PHE A 12 -16.16 -10.13 -0.87
CA PHE A 12 -16.17 -9.61 0.49
C PHE A 12 -15.00 -8.64 0.72
N LEU A 13 -13.77 -9.02 0.38
CA LEU A 13 -12.58 -8.18 0.54
C LEU A 13 -12.64 -6.91 -0.32
N ILE A 14 -13.18 -7.00 -1.53
CA ILE A 14 -13.44 -5.86 -2.42
C ILE A 14 -14.43 -4.88 -1.78
N PHE A 15 -15.52 -5.41 -1.20
CA PHE A 15 -16.55 -4.61 -0.55
C PHE A 15 -16.00 -3.90 0.67
N LEU A 16 -15.17 -4.62 1.43
CA LEU A 16 -14.59 -4.17 2.68
C LEU A 16 -13.54 -3.06 2.48
N LYS A 17 -12.72 -3.15 1.42
CA LYS A 17 -11.80 -2.05 1.04
C LYS A 17 -12.52 -0.79 0.55
N ARG A 18 -13.81 -0.89 0.19
CA ARG A 18 -14.65 0.21 -0.31
C ARG A 18 -15.71 0.66 0.70
N LEU A 19 -15.54 0.33 1.98
CA LEU A 19 -16.50 0.63 3.05
C LEU A 19 -16.90 2.11 3.10
N MET A 20 -15.94 3.01 2.89
CA MET A 20 -16.17 4.46 2.89
C MET A 20 -17.20 4.94 1.86
N LEU A 21 -17.35 4.22 0.74
CA LEU A 21 -18.32 4.56 -0.31
C LEU A 21 -19.73 4.18 0.12
N PHE A 22 -19.89 2.96 0.62
CA PHE A 22 -21.18 2.43 1.05
C PHE A 22 -21.72 3.21 2.25
N THR A 23 -20.85 3.52 3.20
CA THR A 23 -21.20 4.28 4.40
C THR A 23 -21.64 5.69 4.03
N PHE A 24 -20.91 6.35 3.12
CA PHE A 24 -21.27 7.65 2.61
C PHE A 24 -22.61 7.69 1.87
N ILE A 25 -22.83 6.76 0.93
CA ILE A 25 -24.10 6.65 0.19
C ILE A 25 -25.26 6.37 1.15
N SER A 26 -25.06 5.49 2.14
CA SER A 26 -26.08 5.15 3.13
C SER A 26 -26.47 6.35 4.00
N VAL A 27 -25.48 7.12 4.47
CA VAL A 27 -25.71 8.34 5.25
C VAL A 27 -26.49 9.36 4.41
N ILE A 28 -26.06 9.62 3.17
CA ILE A 28 -26.78 10.54 2.28
C ILE A 28 -28.22 10.08 2.06
N PHE A 29 -28.43 8.81 1.74
CA PHE A 29 -29.77 8.29 1.47
C PHE A 29 -30.69 8.46 2.68
N PHE A 30 -30.23 8.05 3.86
CA PHE A 30 -31.02 8.10 5.08
C PHE A 30 -31.31 9.54 5.51
N THR A 31 -30.28 10.38 5.60
CA THR A 31 -30.45 11.78 5.99
C THR A 31 -31.26 12.56 4.95
N SER A 32 -31.07 12.29 3.65
CA SER A 32 -31.89 12.90 2.59
C SER A 32 -33.36 12.49 2.70
N LYS A 33 -33.65 11.24 3.08
CA LYS A 33 -35.02 10.76 3.29
C LYS A 33 -35.67 11.49 4.48
N MET A 34 -34.94 11.61 5.60
CA MET A 34 -35.40 12.40 6.76
C MET A 34 -35.64 13.87 6.41
N ALA A 35 -34.75 14.48 5.61
CA ALA A 35 -34.91 15.86 5.14
C ALA A 35 -36.16 16.04 4.27
N PHE A 36 -36.41 15.07 3.38
CA PHE A 36 -37.57 15.09 2.48
C PHE A 36 -38.89 14.98 3.26
N ASN A 37 -38.93 14.06 4.23
CA ASN A 37 -40.03 13.86 5.18
C ASN A 37 -40.18 14.98 6.22
N THR A 38 -39.37 16.04 6.14
CA THR A 38 -39.36 17.18 7.08
C THR A 38 -39.02 16.84 8.53
N GLU A 39 -38.50 15.63 8.82
CA GLU A 39 -38.10 15.20 10.15
C GLU A 39 -36.95 16.06 10.70
N ILE A 40 -36.00 16.43 9.85
CA ILE A 40 -34.88 17.32 10.24
C ILE A 40 -35.38 18.71 10.64
N ILE A 41 -36.39 19.24 9.93
CA ILE A 41 -36.97 20.54 10.25
C ILE A 41 -37.68 20.49 11.61
N ALA A 42 -38.41 19.41 11.89
CA ALA A 42 -39.06 19.19 13.18
C ALA A 42 -38.05 19.09 14.34
N ILE A 43 -36.94 18.35 14.14
CA ILE A 43 -35.85 18.24 15.12
C ILE A 43 -35.25 19.61 15.44
N LEU A 44 -34.87 20.39 14.41
CA LEU A 44 -34.28 21.72 14.61
C LEU A 44 -35.28 22.69 15.27
N SER A 45 -36.55 22.63 14.88
CA SER A 45 -37.63 23.46 15.46
C SER A 45 -37.90 23.15 16.94
N SER A 46 -37.56 21.94 17.41
CA SER A 46 -37.65 21.55 18.82
C SER A 46 -36.52 22.09 19.71
N GLY A 47 -35.60 22.88 19.15
CA GLY A 47 -34.45 23.46 19.86
C GLY A 47 -33.21 22.58 19.89
N ILE A 48 -33.22 21.43 19.21
CA ILE A 48 -32.04 20.57 19.06
C ILE A 48 -31.10 21.19 18.03
N SER A 49 -29.91 21.61 18.47
CA SER A 49 -28.89 22.13 17.55
C SER A 49 -28.46 21.11 16.49
N PHE A 50 -28.10 21.59 15.29
CA PHE A 50 -27.54 20.75 14.22
C PHE A 50 -26.31 19.94 14.67
N LYS A 51 -25.47 20.48 15.55
CA LYS A 51 -24.31 19.78 16.11
C LYS A 51 -24.69 18.55 16.93
N ARG A 52 -25.79 18.62 17.69
CA ARG A 52 -26.30 17.47 18.46
C ARG A 52 -26.87 16.40 17.53
N MET A 53 -27.51 16.81 16.43
CA MET A 53 -27.97 15.88 15.39
C MET A 53 -26.81 15.21 14.65
N LEU A 54 -25.67 15.89 14.47
CA LEU A 54 -24.47 15.33 13.83
C LEU A 54 -23.75 14.29 14.70
N LEU A 55 -23.86 14.37 16.03
CA LEU A 55 -23.08 13.54 16.95
C LEU A 55 -23.29 12.03 16.77
N PRO A 56 -24.52 11.50 16.64
CA PRO A 56 -24.75 10.08 16.34
C PRO A 56 -24.04 9.63 15.05
N TYR A 57 -24.07 10.45 13.99
CA TYR A 57 -23.38 10.15 12.74
C TYR A 57 -21.87 10.17 12.89
N ALA A 58 -21.32 11.09 13.69
CA ALA A 58 -19.89 11.14 14.00
C ALA A 58 -19.44 9.87 14.75
N ILE A 59 -20.21 9.42 15.74
CA ILE A 59 -19.95 8.20 16.52
C ILE A 59 -20.02 6.97 15.60
N SER A 60 -21.07 6.86 14.78
CA SER A 60 -21.19 5.77 13.81
C SER A 60 -20.02 5.77 12.82
N GLY A 61 -19.66 6.93 12.27
CA GLY A 61 -18.50 7.07 11.37
C GLY A 61 -17.19 6.65 12.03
N PHE A 62 -17.00 6.98 13.32
CA PHE A 62 -15.83 6.57 14.08
C PHE A 62 -15.78 5.06 14.32
N ILE A 63 -16.90 4.45 14.73
CA ILE A 63 -17.01 2.99 14.93
C ILE A 63 -16.70 2.26 13.61
N ILE A 64 -17.30 2.71 12.52
CA ILE A 64 -17.09 2.17 11.17
C ILE A 64 -15.62 2.34 10.75
N GLY A 65 -15.01 3.50 11.01
CA GLY A 65 -13.60 3.76 10.76
C GLY A 65 -12.69 2.83 11.56
N LEU A 66 -12.98 2.59 12.84
CA LEU A 66 -12.23 1.68 13.70
C LEU A 66 -12.31 0.23 13.20
N ILE A 67 -13.51 -0.23 12.84
CA ILE A 67 -13.72 -1.55 12.23
C ILE A 67 -12.94 -1.65 10.92
N SER A 68 -13.01 -0.62 10.07
CA SER A 68 -12.26 -0.56 8.80
C SER A 68 -10.75 -0.62 9.03
N PHE A 69 -10.23 0.06 10.05
CA PHE A 69 -8.81 0.02 10.42
C PHE A 69 -8.37 -1.39 10.84
N ILE A 70 -9.13 -2.03 11.75
CA ILE A 70 -8.81 -3.39 12.23
C ILE A 70 -8.83 -4.38 11.07
N LEU A 71 -9.86 -4.30 10.22
CA LEU A 71 -9.99 -5.22 9.10
C LEU A 71 -8.87 -5.02 8.07
N THR A 72 -8.55 -3.77 7.73
CA THR A 72 -7.49 -3.46 6.75
C THR A 72 -6.10 -3.88 7.23
N ASN A 73 -5.83 -3.76 8.53
CA ASN A 73 -4.49 -3.98 9.06
C ASN A 73 -4.24 -5.40 9.59
N PHE A 74 -5.27 -6.15 9.96
CA PHE A 74 -5.09 -7.47 10.60
C PHE A 74 -5.87 -8.59 9.91
N VAL A 75 -7.13 -8.35 9.53
CA VAL A 75 -7.98 -9.43 8.97
C VAL A 75 -7.70 -9.66 7.49
N ILE A 76 -7.79 -8.60 6.68
CA ILE A 76 -7.56 -8.66 5.23
C ILE A 76 -6.17 -9.23 4.90
N PRO A 77 -5.07 -8.79 5.53
CA PRO A 77 -3.74 -9.31 5.21
C PRO A 77 -3.61 -10.80 5.50
N ASN A 78 -4.13 -11.27 6.64
CA ASN A 78 -4.10 -12.69 7.00
C ASN A 78 -4.87 -13.55 5.98
N THR A 79 -6.07 -13.12 5.59
CA THR A 79 -6.86 -13.82 4.56
C THR A 79 -6.17 -13.81 3.19
N ASN A 80 -5.47 -12.73 2.85
CA ASN A 80 -4.74 -12.67 1.58
C ASN A 80 -3.58 -13.67 1.56
N LYS A 81 -2.89 -13.93 2.68
CA LYS A 81 -1.82 -14.95 2.74
C LYS A 81 -2.33 -16.30 2.26
N ASP A 82 -3.44 -16.77 2.82
CA ASP A 82 -4.08 -18.03 2.45
C ASP A 82 -4.50 -18.06 0.97
N TYR A 83 -5.06 -16.94 0.48
CA TYR A 83 -5.45 -16.81 -0.93
C TYR A 83 -4.26 -16.92 -1.87
N PHE A 84 -3.15 -16.22 -1.57
CA PHE A 84 -1.96 -16.24 -2.41
C PHE A 84 -1.23 -17.58 -2.35
N GLU A 85 -1.20 -18.25 -1.20
CA GLU A 85 -0.66 -19.61 -1.05
C GLU A 85 -1.48 -20.62 -1.87
N PHE A 86 -2.81 -20.55 -1.77
CA PHE A 86 -3.69 -21.40 -2.57
C PHE A 86 -3.51 -21.15 -4.08
N ASN A 87 -3.48 -19.87 -4.48
CA ASN A 87 -3.32 -19.51 -5.89
C ASN A 87 -1.96 -19.98 -6.43
N GLU A 88 -0.89 -19.91 -5.62
CA GLU A 88 0.42 -20.46 -5.96
C GLU A 88 0.39 -21.99 -6.10
N LYS A 89 -0.30 -22.69 -5.19
CA LYS A 89 -0.32 -24.15 -5.17
C LYS A 89 -1.19 -24.78 -6.25
N TYR A 90 -2.30 -24.14 -6.63
CA TYR A 90 -3.34 -24.78 -7.46
C TYR A 90 -3.64 -24.08 -8.79
N LEU A 91 -3.28 -22.82 -8.95
CA LEU A 91 -3.69 -22.00 -10.11
C LEU A 91 -2.52 -21.35 -10.86
N ALA A 92 -1.35 -21.21 -10.23
CA ALA A 92 -0.21 -20.54 -10.86
C ALA A 92 0.43 -21.42 -11.95
N SER A 93 0.24 -21.00 -13.20
CA SER A 93 1.29 -21.13 -14.20
C SER A 93 2.48 -20.27 -13.73
N GLU A 94 3.64 -20.91 -13.57
CA GLU A 94 4.96 -20.37 -13.22
C GLU A 94 5.01 -18.90 -12.76
N ARG A 95 5.31 -18.66 -11.46
CA ARG A 95 5.73 -17.35 -10.93
C ARG A 95 7.01 -16.88 -11.66
N LYS A 96 6.88 -16.33 -12.85
CA LYS A 96 7.98 -15.70 -13.58
C LYS A 96 8.24 -14.36 -12.94
N VAL A 97 9.23 -14.29 -12.06
CA VAL A 97 9.84 -13.01 -11.69
C VAL A 97 10.43 -12.43 -12.96
N ARG A 98 9.73 -11.45 -13.53
CA ARG A 98 10.13 -10.73 -14.75
C ARG A 98 10.85 -9.43 -14.40
N ASN A 99 11.37 -9.30 -13.17
CA ASN A 99 12.22 -8.19 -12.83
C ASN A 99 13.58 -8.43 -13.50
N ARG A 100 13.97 -7.48 -14.34
CA ARG A 100 15.30 -7.43 -14.94
C ARG A 100 16.11 -6.31 -14.29
N ASN A 101 17.42 -6.45 -14.27
CA ASN A 101 18.37 -5.44 -13.79
C ASN A 101 18.11 -5.04 -12.33
N ILE A 102 18.04 -6.04 -11.45
CA ILE A 102 17.79 -5.88 -10.03
C ILE A 102 19.06 -5.32 -9.37
N HIS A 103 18.92 -4.20 -8.67
CA HIS A 103 19.98 -3.59 -7.85
C HIS A 103 19.52 -3.55 -6.41
N MET A 104 20.36 -4.02 -5.48
CA MET A 104 20.05 -4.05 -4.06
C MET A 104 21.32 -3.84 -3.25
N GLN A 105 21.22 -3.10 -2.15
CA GLN A 105 22.26 -3.06 -1.14
C GLN A 105 22.04 -4.21 -0.14
N ILE A 106 23.08 -4.98 0.17
CA ILE A 106 22.99 -6.10 1.12
C ILE A 106 23.60 -5.77 2.48
N ASN A 107 24.62 -4.90 2.50
CA ASN A 107 25.26 -4.34 3.69
C ASN A 107 25.65 -2.87 3.41
N PRO A 108 25.94 -2.04 4.43
CA PRO A 108 26.49 -0.69 4.22
C PRO A 108 27.70 -0.72 3.28
N GLY A 109 27.64 -0.02 2.15
CA GLY A 109 28.70 -0.01 1.13
C GLY A 109 28.77 -1.24 0.22
N GLU A 110 27.96 -2.28 0.42
CA GLU A 110 27.95 -3.49 -0.43
C GLU A 110 26.68 -3.59 -1.27
N HIS A 111 26.85 -3.51 -2.59
CA HIS A 111 25.77 -3.52 -3.58
C HIS A 111 25.82 -4.77 -4.43
N VAL A 112 24.65 -5.32 -4.74
CA VAL A 112 24.46 -6.48 -5.59
C VAL A 112 23.65 -6.08 -6.80
N TYR A 113 24.11 -6.52 -7.96
CA TYR A 113 23.41 -6.44 -9.24
C TYR A 113 23.16 -7.85 -9.79
N VAL A 114 21.95 -8.06 -10.31
CA VAL A 114 21.54 -9.28 -11.01
C VAL A 114 20.70 -8.90 -12.22
N GLU A 115 21.06 -9.36 -13.42
CA GLU A 115 20.27 -9.08 -14.63
C GLU A 115 18.91 -9.77 -14.58
N SER A 116 18.85 -11.03 -14.16
CA SER A 116 17.59 -11.76 -14.00
C SER A 116 17.73 -12.90 -13.01
N PHE A 117 16.65 -13.21 -12.29
CA PHE A 117 16.61 -14.29 -11.31
C PHE A 117 15.50 -15.31 -11.65
N ASP A 118 15.87 -16.58 -11.70
CA ASP A 118 14.95 -17.70 -11.84
C ASP A 118 14.71 -18.37 -10.48
N LEU A 119 13.53 -18.13 -9.91
CA LEU A 119 13.08 -18.70 -8.64
C LEU A 119 13.01 -20.22 -8.64
N LYS A 120 12.69 -20.85 -9.78
CA LYS A 120 12.49 -22.31 -9.84
C LYS A 120 13.81 -23.05 -9.68
N ASN A 121 14.84 -22.51 -10.32
CA ASN A 121 16.18 -23.08 -10.33
C ASN A 121 17.14 -22.39 -9.34
N ASN A 122 16.63 -21.43 -8.56
CA ASN A 122 17.43 -20.55 -7.69
C ASN A 122 18.67 -19.97 -8.39
N LYS A 123 18.52 -19.55 -9.65
CA LYS A 123 19.62 -19.19 -10.53
C LYS A 123 19.55 -17.74 -10.96
N ALA A 124 20.55 -16.96 -10.59
CA ALA A 124 20.80 -15.60 -11.06
C ALA A 124 21.65 -15.61 -12.34
N ARG A 125 21.37 -14.67 -13.25
CA ARG A 125 22.21 -14.38 -14.43
C ARG A 125 22.90 -13.04 -14.24
N PHE A 126 24.18 -13.00 -14.64
CA PHE A 126 25.07 -11.84 -14.52
C PHE A 126 25.01 -11.21 -13.13
N PHE A 127 25.57 -11.95 -12.18
CA PHE A 127 25.71 -11.51 -10.81
C PHE A 127 26.93 -10.59 -10.68
N SER A 128 26.78 -9.49 -9.95
CA SER A 128 27.89 -8.61 -9.56
C SER A 128 27.69 -8.18 -8.11
N LEU A 129 28.75 -8.23 -7.31
CA LEU A 129 28.83 -7.72 -5.96
C LEU A 129 29.94 -6.69 -5.91
N GLU A 130 29.60 -5.47 -5.51
CA GLU A 130 30.48 -4.31 -5.49
C GLU A 130 30.55 -3.77 -4.07
N LYS A 131 31.77 -3.53 -3.57
CA LYS A 131 32.01 -2.91 -2.26
C LYS A 131 32.64 -1.55 -2.44
N PHE A 132 32.08 -0.55 -1.78
CA PHE A 132 32.54 0.82 -1.77
C PHE A 132 33.03 1.19 -0.37
N ASP A 133 34.09 2.02 -0.31
CA ASP A 133 34.53 2.63 0.94
C ASP A 133 33.65 3.82 1.35
N ASP A 134 33.91 4.38 2.53
CA ASP A 134 33.21 5.58 3.04
C ASP A 134 33.40 6.82 2.15
N GLN A 135 34.39 6.81 1.26
CA GLN A 135 34.72 7.88 0.30
C GLN A 135 34.07 7.62 -1.08
N MET A 136 33.21 6.60 -1.20
CA MET A 136 32.56 6.13 -2.44
C MET A 136 33.53 5.60 -3.51
N ASN A 137 34.73 5.15 -3.14
CA ASN A 137 35.64 4.46 -4.05
C ASN A 137 35.35 2.95 -4.06
N LEU A 138 35.36 2.34 -5.24
CA LEU A 138 35.22 0.90 -5.40
C LEU A 138 36.47 0.18 -4.88
N THR A 139 36.31 -0.66 -3.86
CA THR A 139 37.41 -1.41 -3.23
C THR A 139 37.44 -2.87 -3.65
N HIS A 140 36.29 -3.46 -3.96
CA HIS A 140 36.19 -4.87 -4.32
C HIS A 140 35.01 -5.09 -5.28
N LYS A 141 35.22 -5.91 -6.32
CA LYS A 141 34.20 -6.27 -7.30
C LYS A 141 34.27 -7.74 -7.67
N LEU A 142 33.23 -8.48 -7.31
CA LEU A 142 33.04 -9.89 -7.63
C LEU A 142 31.93 -10.05 -8.66
N THR A 143 32.25 -10.58 -9.83
CA THR A 143 31.30 -10.79 -10.93
C THR A 143 31.22 -12.26 -11.29
N ALA A 144 30.05 -12.72 -11.76
CA ALA A 144 29.87 -14.07 -12.26
C ALA A 144 28.78 -14.13 -13.34
N ASN A 145 28.94 -15.00 -14.34
CA ASN A 145 27.92 -15.18 -15.38
C ASN A 145 26.63 -15.79 -14.81
N PHE A 146 26.78 -16.72 -13.87
CA PHE A 146 25.66 -17.33 -13.16
C PHE A 146 25.97 -17.47 -11.67
N ALA A 147 24.96 -17.27 -10.83
CA ALA A 147 25.03 -17.62 -9.42
C ALA A 147 23.85 -18.54 -9.09
N THR A 148 24.12 -19.70 -8.51
CA THR A 148 23.09 -20.65 -8.10
C THR A 148 23.11 -20.77 -6.59
N TYR A 149 21.96 -20.62 -5.93
CA TYR A 149 21.86 -20.77 -4.49
C TYR A 149 21.66 -22.24 -4.10
N ASP A 150 22.54 -22.75 -3.24
CA ASP A 150 22.40 -24.06 -2.61
C ASP A 150 21.56 -23.95 -1.33
N THR A 151 20.36 -24.52 -1.36
CA THR A 151 19.44 -24.50 -0.22
C THR A 151 19.93 -25.35 0.97
N ILE A 152 20.80 -26.33 0.75
CA ILE A 152 21.29 -27.24 1.79
C ILE A 152 22.42 -26.58 2.57
N ASN A 153 23.43 -26.06 1.87
CA ASN A 153 24.62 -25.48 2.48
C ASN A 153 24.48 -23.97 2.77
N HIS A 154 23.35 -23.37 2.36
CA HIS A 154 23.08 -21.93 2.48
C HIS A 154 24.19 -21.06 1.86
N SER A 155 24.74 -21.51 0.73
CA SER A 155 25.84 -20.86 0.02
C SER A 155 25.46 -20.58 -1.44
N TRP A 156 26.19 -19.65 -2.04
CA TRP A 156 26.07 -19.29 -3.45
C TRP A 156 27.22 -19.92 -4.23
N LYS A 157 26.87 -20.68 -5.26
CA LYS A 157 27.80 -21.22 -6.25
C LYS A 157 27.88 -20.29 -7.44
N LEU A 158 29.00 -19.59 -7.58
CA LEU A 158 29.30 -18.69 -8.69
C LEU A 158 29.99 -19.44 -9.82
N ILE A 159 29.48 -19.30 -11.04
CA ILE A 159 30.01 -19.95 -12.24
C ILE A 159 30.61 -18.88 -13.16
N LYS A 160 31.85 -19.12 -13.60
CA LYS A 160 32.70 -18.19 -14.35
C LYS A 160 32.82 -16.86 -13.62
N TRP A 161 33.51 -16.90 -12.48
CA TRP A 161 33.65 -15.76 -11.60
C TRP A 161 34.95 -15.00 -11.86
N ILE A 162 34.89 -13.70 -11.65
CA ILE A 162 36.03 -12.78 -11.66
C ILE A 162 35.94 -11.95 -10.39
N ASP A 163 36.95 -12.05 -9.55
CA ASP A 163 37.09 -11.26 -8.34
C ASP A 163 38.21 -10.24 -8.54
N LYS A 164 37.92 -8.99 -8.19
CA LYS A 164 38.80 -7.86 -8.38
C LYS A 164 38.91 -7.10 -7.07
N ASP A 165 40.07 -7.23 -6.43
CA ASP A 165 40.47 -6.41 -5.28
C ASP A 165 41.21 -5.17 -5.78
N ILE A 166 40.68 -4.00 -5.44
CA ILE A 166 41.20 -2.70 -5.86
C ILE A 166 41.80 -2.02 -4.63
N LYS A 167 43.14 -1.98 -4.58
CA LYS A 167 43.89 -1.15 -3.64
C LYS A 167 44.40 0.07 -4.40
N LYS A 168 44.59 1.20 -3.70
CA LYS A 168 44.88 2.52 -4.29
C LYS A 168 45.84 2.53 -5.49
N ASP A 169 46.87 1.69 -5.47
CA ASP A 169 47.89 1.61 -6.54
C ASP A 169 47.99 0.24 -7.24
N THR A 170 47.20 -0.76 -6.84
CA THR A 170 47.29 -2.12 -7.40
C THR A 170 45.93 -2.80 -7.52
N GLU A 171 45.69 -3.43 -8.67
CA GLU A 171 44.51 -4.27 -8.90
C GLU A 171 44.93 -5.74 -8.91
N ILE A 172 44.33 -6.53 -8.02
CA ILE A 172 44.52 -7.98 -7.98
C ILE A 172 43.28 -8.62 -8.58
N ILE A 173 43.46 -9.33 -9.70
CA ILE A 173 42.37 -10.00 -10.40
C ILE A 173 42.54 -11.51 -10.26
N SER A 174 41.54 -12.14 -9.65
CA SER A 174 41.42 -13.59 -9.54
C SER A 174 40.25 -14.06 -10.40
N LYS A 175 40.40 -15.20 -11.08
CA LYS A 175 39.35 -15.77 -11.94
C LYS A 175 39.30 -17.29 -11.79
N GLY A 176 38.11 -17.85 -11.97
CA GLY A 176 37.92 -19.30 -11.91
C GLY A 176 36.58 -19.76 -12.50
N GLU A 177 36.45 -21.08 -12.67
CA GLU A 177 35.24 -21.69 -13.25
C GLU A 177 34.10 -21.82 -12.23
N SER A 178 34.42 -22.14 -10.98
CA SER A 178 33.45 -22.31 -9.89
C SER A 178 34.01 -21.76 -8.59
N LEU A 179 33.19 -21.04 -7.82
CA LEU A 179 33.50 -20.57 -6.47
C LEU A 179 32.25 -20.68 -5.61
N ASP A 180 32.37 -21.34 -4.47
CA ASP A 180 31.32 -21.36 -3.47
C ASP A 180 31.60 -20.23 -2.46
N THR A 181 30.60 -19.38 -2.22
CA THR A 181 30.72 -18.21 -1.34
C THR A 181 29.47 -18.01 -0.48
N THR A 182 29.63 -17.41 0.69
CA THR A 182 28.53 -17.06 1.58
C THR A 182 28.23 -15.57 1.45
N ILE A 183 27.18 -15.26 0.71
CA ILE A 183 26.67 -13.90 0.55
C ILE A 183 25.40 -13.78 1.39
N ASN A 184 25.26 -12.67 2.13
CA ASN A 184 24.06 -12.36 2.92
C ASN A 184 22.88 -11.97 2.02
N LEU A 185 22.44 -12.90 1.17
CA LEU A 185 21.41 -12.69 0.16
C LEU A 185 20.65 -13.99 -0.07
N LYS A 186 19.32 -13.95 -0.01
CA LYS A 186 18.46 -15.12 -0.21
C LYS A 186 17.71 -15.03 -1.55
N PRO A 187 17.40 -16.17 -2.21
CA PRO A 187 16.56 -16.21 -3.41
C PRO A 187 15.27 -15.38 -3.32
N PHE A 188 14.60 -15.40 -2.16
CA PHE A 188 13.36 -14.68 -1.93
C PHE A 188 13.52 -13.15 -1.90
N ASP A 189 14.73 -12.63 -1.66
CA ASP A 189 14.97 -11.18 -1.71
C ASP A 189 14.86 -10.63 -3.15
N PHE A 190 15.01 -11.47 -4.18
CA PHE A 190 14.84 -11.08 -5.59
C PHE A 190 13.38 -11.09 -6.07
N SER A 191 12.46 -11.67 -5.30
CA SER A 191 11.06 -11.91 -5.72
C SER A 191 10.05 -10.94 -5.13
N ILE A 192 10.49 -9.94 -4.35
CA ILE A 192 9.60 -9.03 -3.65
C ILE A 192 8.79 -8.21 -4.67
N ARG A 193 7.48 -8.46 -4.73
CA ARG A 193 6.53 -7.73 -5.56
C ARG A 193 5.69 -6.80 -4.69
N GLN A 194 5.15 -5.76 -5.31
CA GLN A 194 4.20 -4.87 -4.65
C GLN A 194 2.95 -5.61 -4.12
N ASP A 195 2.63 -6.77 -4.71
CA ASP A 195 1.54 -7.64 -4.29
C ASP A 195 1.76 -8.26 -2.90
N ASP A 196 3.02 -8.44 -2.47
CA ASP A 196 3.36 -8.98 -1.15
C ASP A 196 2.97 -8.01 -0.03
N LEU A 197 2.91 -6.70 -0.31
CA LEU A 197 2.47 -5.72 0.68
C LEU A 197 1.03 -5.97 1.11
N VAL A 198 0.19 -6.55 0.25
CA VAL A 198 -1.24 -6.74 0.51
C VAL A 198 -1.50 -7.89 1.49
N THR A 199 -0.50 -8.75 1.71
CA THR A 199 -0.53 -9.86 2.67
C THR A 199 0.08 -9.49 4.03
N MET A 200 0.88 -8.43 4.09
CA MET A 200 1.53 -7.99 5.32
C MET A 200 0.57 -7.24 6.24
N ASP A 201 0.58 -7.59 7.53
CA ASP A 201 -0.12 -6.82 8.56
C ASP A 201 0.57 -5.47 8.85
N TRP A 202 0.05 -4.70 9.81
CA TRP A 202 0.62 -3.41 10.21
C TRP A 202 2.06 -3.50 10.75
N TRP A 203 2.41 -4.57 11.46
CA TRP A 203 3.73 -4.74 12.07
C TRP A 203 4.74 -5.25 11.04
N GLU A 204 4.32 -6.20 10.22
CA GLU A 204 5.07 -6.80 9.12
C GLU A 204 5.46 -5.74 8.09
N ILE A 205 4.52 -4.89 7.65
CA ILE A 205 4.83 -3.84 6.66
C ILE A 205 5.85 -2.83 7.19
N ARG A 206 5.83 -2.51 8.49
CA ARG A 206 6.81 -1.60 9.10
C ARG A 206 8.21 -2.20 9.12
N LYS A 207 8.35 -3.44 9.60
CA LYS A 207 9.62 -4.17 9.59
C LYS A 207 10.15 -4.36 8.18
N PHE A 208 9.26 -4.66 7.24
CA PHE A 208 9.58 -4.80 5.83
C PHE A 208 10.11 -3.50 5.23
N ILE A 209 9.45 -2.35 5.47
CA ILE A 209 9.93 -1.04 5.01
C ILE A 209 11.30 -0.71 5.60
N GLU A 210 11.53 -0.98 6.89
CA GLU A 210 12.84 -0.76 7.52
C GLU A 210 13.94 -1.61 6.86
N LYS A 211 13.64 -2.90 6.57
CA LYS A 211 14.57 -3.78 5.85
C LYS A 211 14.85 -3.28 4.43
N GLU A 212 13.82 -2.87 3.68
CA GLU A 212 13.97 -2.38 2.30
C GLU A 212 14.67 -1.02 2.22
N LYS A 213 14.55 -0.18 3.26
CA LYS A 213 15.33 1.06 3.40
C LYS A 213 16.82 0.78 3.52
N LEU A 214 17.19 -0.19 4.35
CA LEU A 214 18.60 -0.62 4.48
C LEU A 214 19.15 -1.21 3.17
N LYS A 215 18.26 -1.79 2.34
CA LYS A 215 18.63 -2.32 1.02
C LYS A 215 18.71 -1.28 -0.09
N GLY A 216 18.39 -0.01 0.17
CA GLY A 216 18.39 1.03 -0.87
C GLY A 216 17.42 0.74 -2.02
N SER A 217 16.29 0.06 -1.73
CA SER A 217 15.31 -0.34 -2.74
C SER A 217 14.65 0.87 -3.41
N ASN A 218 14.53 0.88 -4.74
CA ASN A 218 13.94 2.01 -5.47
C ASN A 218 12.45 2.26 -5.16
N ASN A 219 11.75 1.27 -4.57
CA ASN A 219 10.30 1.33 -4.35
C ASN A 219 9.89 1.71 -2.92
N ILE A 220 10.84 2.16 -2.08
CA ILE A 220 10.57 2.53 -0.68
C ILE A 220 9.40 3.52 -0.56
N THR A 221 9.38 4.55 -1.42
CA THR A 221 8.34 5.59 -1.43
C THR A 221 6.94 4.99 -1.60
N ALA A 222 6.78 4.03 -2.53
CA ALA A 222 5.49 3.36 -2.74
C ALA A 222 5.05 2.54 -1.52
N TYR A 223 6.00 1.91 -0.82
CA TYR A 223 5.72 1.12 0.39
C TYR A 223 5.28 2.02 1.55
N GLU A 224 5.94 3.16 1.71
CA GLU A 224 5.55 4.16 2.71
C GLU A 224 4.18 4.76 2.45
N VAL A 225 3.87 5.07 1.19
CA VAL A 225 2.53 5.55 0.79
C VAL A 225 1.47 4.53 1.18
N GLU A 226 1.67 3.24 0.90
CA GLU A 226 0.71 2.19 1.24
C GLU A 226 0.50 2.09 2.76
N LYS A 227 1.59 2.15 3.54
CA LYS A 227 1.53 2.22 5.00
C LYS A 227 0.68 3.40 5.48
N HIS A 228 0.91 4.62 4.97
CA HIS A 228 0.13 5.78 5.39
C HIS A 228 -1.34 5.71 4.96
N LYS A 229 -1.63 5.15 3.78
CA LYS A 229 -3.01 4.94 3.29
C LYS A 229 -3.82 4.03 4.21
N ARG A 230 -3.22 2.99 4.80
CA ARG A 230 -3.89 2.07 5.73
C ARG A 230 -4.44 2.77 6.98
N ILE A 231 -3.83 3.89 7.37
CA ILE A 231 -4.34 4.75 8.44
C ILE A 231 -5.30 5.79 7.87
N ALA A 232 -4.93 6.45 6.77
CA ALA A 232 -5.71 7.55 6.21
C ALA A 232 -7.13 7.13 5.78
N PHE A 233 -7.31 5.96 5.17
CA PHE A 233 -8.63 5.52 4.70
C PHE A 233 -9.69 5.37 5.81
N PRO A 234 -9.38 4.77 6.97
CA PRO A 234 -10.25 4.79 8.14
C PRO A 234 -10.79 6.18 8.53
N PHE A 235 -9.94 7.21 8.52
CA PHE A 235 -10.35 8.59 8.84
C PHE A 235 -11.32 9.17 7.81
N ALA A 236 -11.20 8.76 6.55
CA ALA A 236 -12.11 9.18 5.49
C ALA A 236 -13.57 8.80 5.76
N ASN A 237 -13.83 7.66 6.44
CA ASN A 237 -15.19 7.27 6.82
C ASN A 237 -15.90 8.33 7.66
N ILE A 238 -15.19 8.92 8.62
CA ILE A 238 -15.73 9.96 9.52
C ILE A 238 -16.00 11.24 8.73
N ILE A 239 -15.01 11.67 7.95
CA ILE A 239 -15.07 12.90 7.16
C ILE A 239 -16.24 12.83 6.15
N LEU A 240 -16.33 11.72 5.42
CA LEU A 240 -17.39 11.50 4.45
C LEU A 240 -18.75 11.39 5.14
N ALA A 241 -18.89 10.64 6.24
CA ALA A 241 -20.16 10.57 6.97
C ALA A 241 -20.68 11.98 7.36
N LEU A 242 -19.79 12.83 7.87
CA LEU A 242 -20.15 14.21 8.24
C LEU A 242 -20.51 15.09 7.03
N ILE A 243 -19.77 14.98 5.92
CA ILE A 243 -20.11 15.67 4.66
C ILE A 243 -21.49 15.21 4.18
N GLY A 244 -21.75 13.90 4.24
CA GLY A 244 -22.99 13.28 3.81
C GLY A 244 -24.17 13.91 4.52
N VAL A 245 -24.12 14.02 5.84
CA VAL A 245 -25.16 14.69 6.65
C VAL A 245 -25.25 16.18 6.33
N ALA A 246 -24.11 16.88 6.26
CA ALA A 246 -24.09 18.33 6.04
C ALA A 246 -24.76 18.74 4.72
N ILE A 247 -24.55 17.95 3.66
CA ILE A 247 -25.16 18.21 2.34
C ILE A 247 -26.62 17.77 2.32
N SER A 248 -26.90 16.55 2.77
CA SER A 248 -28.23 15.93 2.64
C SER A 248 -29.28 16.44 3.63
N SER A 249 -28.86 17.12 4.70
CA SER A 249 -29.76 17.64 5.74
C SER A 249 -30.70 18.75 5.27
N ARG A 250 -30.44 19.37 4.11
CA ARG A 250 -31.30 20.42 3.56
C ARG A 250 -32.32 19.85 2.58
N LYS A 251 -33.55 20.32 2.66
CA LYS A 251 -34.56 20.03 1.65
C LYS A 251 -34.25 20.82 0.36
N VAL A 252 -34.00 20.12 -0.74
CA VAL A 252 -33.76 20.70 -2.08
C VAL A 252 -34.85 20.28 -3.05
N ARG A 253 -35.17 21.17 -4.00
CA ARG A 253 -36.22 20.96 -5.02
C ARG A 253 -35.98 19.74 -5.93
N GLY A 254 -34.73 19.27 -6.06
CA GLY A 254 -34.36 18.09 -6.85
C GLY A 254 -34.58 16.74 -6.15
N GLY A 255 -35.20 16.71 -4.97
CA GLY A 255 -35.48 15.48 -4.23
C GLY A 255 -34.23 14.74 -3.76
N ILE A 256 -34.39 13.46 -3.43
CA ILE A 256 -33.31 12.59 -2.91
C ILE A 256 -32.21 12.38 -3.96
N GLY A 257 -32.57 12.34 -5.25
CA GLY A 257 -31.63 12.13 -6.37
C GLY A 257 -30.55 13.21 -6.48
N MET A 258 -30.88 14.47 -6.19
CA MET A 258 -29.90 15.56 -6.21
C MET A 258 -28.79 15.37 -5.17
N HIS A 259 -29.16 14.98 -3.95
CA HIS A 259 -28.20 14.71 -2.87
C HIS A 259 -27.32 13.51 -3.17
N LEU A 260 -27.90 12.45 -3.73
CA LEU A 260 -27.15 11.28 -4.18
C LEU A 260 -26.17 11.64 -5.31
N GLY A 261 -26.58 12.43 -6.30
CA GLY A 261 -25.72 12.89 -7.38
C GLY A 261 -24.51 13.69 -6.87
N ILE A 262 -24.75 14.71 -6.04
CA ILE A 262 -23.68 15.51 -5.41
C ILE A 262 -22.76 14.62 -4.56
N GLY A 263 -23.34 13.68 -3.81
CA GLY A 263 -22.59 12.71 -3.04
C GLY A 263 -21.64 11.87 -3.90
N ILE A 264 -22.18 11.23 -4.94
CA ILE A 264 -21.40 10.39 -5.84
C ILE A 264 -20.27 11.22 -6.47
N SER A 265 -20.54 12.46 -6.92
CA SER A 265 -19.52 13.36 -7.46
C SER A 265 -18.41 13.68 -6.44
N LEU A 266 -18.75 14.01 -5.19
CA LEU A 266 -17.76 14.27 -4.14
C LEU A 266 -16.93 13.03 -3.80
N THR A 267 -17.58 11.86 -3.76
CA THR A 267 -16.91 10.59 -3.50
C THR A 267 -15.92 10.26 -4.61
N PHE A 268 -16.33 10.42 -5.86
CA PHE A 268 -15.46 10.23 -7.01
C PHE A 268 -14.30 11.24 -6.98
N GLY A 269 -14.58 12.51 -6.67
CA GLY A 269 -13.56 13.54 -6.47
C GLY A 269 -12.55 13.17 -5.40
N TYR A 270 -13.00 12.64 -4.26
CA TYR A 270 -12.13 12.14 -3.19
C TYR A 270 -11.22 11.00 -3.68
N ILE A 271 -11.78 9.99 -4.37
CA ILE A 271 -11.00 8.86 -4.91
C ILE A 271 -9.96 9.34 -5.92
N LEU A 272 -10.38 10.21 -6.86
CA LEU A 272 -9.47 10.75 -7.86
C LEU A 272 -8.34 11.54 -7.19
N PHE A 273 -8.66 12.39 -6.23
CA PHE A 273 -7.65 13.19 -5.55
C PHE A 273 -6.69 12.32 -4.73
N MET A 274 -7.19 11.29 -4.02
CA MET A 274 -6.35 10.27 -3.39
C MET A 274 -5.45 9.55 -4.40
N ARG A 275 -5.98 9.17 -5.56
CA ARG A 275 -5.19 8.47 -6.58
C ARG A 275 -4.11 9.37 -7.15
N VAL A 276 -4.43 10.60 -7.48
CA VAL A 276 -3.49 11.59 -8.02
C VAL A 276 -2.39 11.86 -6.99
N SER A 277 -2.75 12.22 -5.75
CA SER A 277 -1.80 12.53 -4.67
C SER A 277 -0.80 11.40 -4.43
N THR A 278 -1.27 10.15 -4.40
CA THR A 278 -0.41 8.97 -4.18
C THR A 278 0.49 8.65 -5.36
N VAL A 279 0.05 8.93 -6.60
CA VAL A 279 0.90 8.81 -7.80
C VAL A 279 1.99 9.89 -7.80
N PHE A 280 1.68 11.11 -7.39
CA PHE A 280 2.67 12.18 -7.26
C PHE A 280 3.79 11.82 -6.26
N SER A 281 3.47 11.16 -5.14
CA SER A 281 4.51 10.67 -4.22
C SER A 281 5.46 9.67 -4.88
N THR A 282 4.92 8.67 -5.58
CA THR A 282 5.72 7.62 -6.19
C THR A 282 6.63 8.11 -7.32
N TYR A 283 6.23 9.13 -8.09
CA TYR A 283 6.98 9.57 -9.28
C TYR A 283 7.64 10.95 -9.17
N ALA A 284 7.15 11.83 -8.31
CA ALA A 284 7.64 13.20 -8.16
C ALA A 284 8.37 13.44 -6.83
N ASN A 285 8.77 12.36 -6.14
CA ASN A 285 9.49 12.38 -4.87
C ASN A 285 8.77 13.20 -3.76
N PHE A 286 7.44 13.27 -3.85
CA PHE A 286 6.60 13.98 -2.90
C PHE A 286 6.44 13.15 -1.62
N ASP A 287 6.43 13.80 -0.46
CA ASP A 287 6.44 13.12 0.84
C ASP A 287 5.26 12.12 0.97
N PRO A 288 5.53 10.82 1.26
CA PRO A 288 4.51 9.79 1.37
C PRO A 288 3.42 10.05 2.42
N LEU A 289 3.77 10.68 3.53
CA LEU A 289 2.84 11.02 4.60
C LEU A 289 1.91 12.11 4.10
N ILE A 290 2.46 13.19 3.55
CA ILE A 290 1.67 14.31 3.02
C ILE A 290 0.74 13.81 1.91
N ALA A 291 1.25 12.99 0.99
CA ALA A 291 0.49 12.43 -0.13
C ALA A 291 -0.76 11.65 0.31
N ALA A 292 -0.63 10.83 1.35
CA ALA A 292 -1.73 10.01 1.84
C ALA A 292 -2.77 10.81 2.66
N TRP A 293 -2.36 11.94 3.26
CA TRP A 293 -3.20 12.70 4.19
C TRP A 293 -3.82 13.96 3.60
N ILE A 294 -3.20 14.59 2.59
CA ILE A 294 -3.72 15.81 1.94
C ILE A 294 -5.21 15.70 1.57
N PRO A 295 -5.68 14.60 0.96
CA PRO A 295 -7.09 14.50 0.58
C PRO A 295 -8.03 14.48 1.79
N ASN A 296 -7.66 13.79 2.87
CA ASN A 296 -8.43 13.84 4.12
C ASN A 296 -8.46 15.24 4.71
N ILE A 297 -7.31 15.93 4.74
CA ILE A 297 -7.22 17.29 5.28
C ILE A 297 -8.11 18.24 4.48
N LEU A 298 -8.02 18.20 3.15
CA LEU A 298 -8.83 19.03 2.25
C LEU A 298 -10.32 18.76 2.44
N PHE A 299 -10.72 17.48 2.45
CA PHE A 299 -12.13 17.13 2.66
C PHE A 299 -12.60 17.48 4.07
N ALA A 300 -11.76 17.37 5.10
CA ALA A 300 -12.10 17.82 6.45
C ALA A 300 -12.35 19.34 6.50
N PHE A 301 -11.56 20.16 5.79
CA PHE A 301 -11.86 21.59 5.65
C PHE A 301 -13.20 21.84 4.95
N ILE A 302 -13.49 21.09 3.88
CA ILE A 302 -14.79 21.15 3.20
C ILE A 302 -15.91 20.79 4.18
N THR A 303 -15.75 19.72 4.97
CA THR A 303 -16.72 19.30 6.00
C THR A 303 -16.98 20.42 7.00
N ILE A 304 -15.92 21.02 7.56
CA ILE A 304 -16.02 22.09 8.56
C ILE A 304 -16.76 23.29 7.97
N TYR A 305 -16.41 23.69 6.74
CA TYR A 305 -17.09 24.78 6.04
C TYR A 305 -18.58 24.50 5.81
N LEU A 306 -18.92 23.28 5.36
CA LEU A 306 -20.32 22.88 5.14
C LEU A 306 -21.13 22.86 6.44
N ILE A 307 -20.55 22.36 7.53
CA ILE A 307 -21.18 22.35 8.86
C ILE A 307 -21.36 23.79 9.38
N TYR A 308 -20.38 24.67 9.17
CA TYR A 308 -20.48 26.07 9.59
C TYR A 308 -21.58 26.82 8.82
N LYS A 309 -21.75 26.52 7.53
CA LYS A 309 -22.79 27.11 6.69
C LYS A 309 -24.17 26.48 6.94
N ALA A 310 -24.26 25.30 7.57
CA ALA A 310 -25.51 24.59 7.83
C ALA A 310 -26.48 25.45 8.67
N PRO A 311 -27.79 25.43 8.36
CA PRO A 311 -28.77 26.24 9.08
C PRO A 311 -28.80 25.84 10.55
N LYS A 312 -28.84 26.86 11.43
CA LYS A 312 -29.06 26.70 12.86
C LYS A 312 -30.55 26.57 13.15
#